data_AF-A0A0R3MCW8-F1
#
_entry.id   AF-A0A0R3MCW8-F1
#
_cell.length_a   1.000
_cell.length_b   1.000
_cell.length_c   1.000
_cell.angle_alpha   90.00
_cell.angle_beta   90.00
_cell.angle_gamma   90.00
#
_symmetry.space_group_name_H-M   'P 1'
#
loop_
_entity.id
_entity.type
_entity.pdbx_description
1 polymer ?
#
loop_
_entity_poly.entity_id
_entity_poly.type
_entity_poly.pdbx_seq_one_letter_code
_entity_poly.pdbx_strand_id
1 'polypeptide(L)'
;MANPGFGSKDVEKLLNAAFETNDLQRICRAVGAAVLRSGSIIEVARAAELDRVTLYRAFRLAKGPALDNMIKVLRVLGFRLVVEVRCEVANSHERDVPIEGRSSARKRAATARRFTAAFKTGEMEALAKVFRETVQAQENVAEFACKTITTRETLYRAFNQYPMPRFRTLLSFLSALDLQFAVRRLARSRRQNEAHVATKTHKSTVHLNVHAQRNF
;
A
#
# COMPACT_ATOMS: atom_id res chain seq x y z
N MET A 1 -1.81 17.76 5.51
CA MET A 1 -1.04 18.41 4.43
C MET A 1 -0.47 17.33 3.53
N ALA A 2 -0.96 17.17 2.30
CA ALA A 2 -0.38 16.25 1.32
C ALA A 2 0.54 17.04 0.40
N ASN A 3 1.85 16.80 0.48
CA ASN A 3 2.87 17.53 -0.27
C ASN A 3 2.70 17.29 -1.79
N PRO A 4 2.73 18.33 -2.64
CA PRO A 4 2.23 18.25 -4.01
C PRO A 4 3.12 17.52 -5.04
N GLY A 5 4.29 16.96 -4.66
CA GLY A 5 5.31 16.50 -5.61
C GLY A 5 5.68 15.01 -5.65
N PHE A 6 5.16 14.16 -4.75
CA PHE A 6 5.78 12.83 -4.54
C PHE A 6 5.34 11.70 -5.49
N GLY A 7 4.14 11.82 -6.07
CA GLY A 7 3.57 10.78 -6.94
C GLY A 7 3.85 10.99 -8.43
N SER A 8 5.12 11.05 -8.85
CA SER A 8 5.49 11.06 -10.28
C SER A 8 5.22 9.68 -10.93
N LYS A 9 4.87 9.68 -12.22
CA LYS A 9 4.72 8.43 -13.01
C LYS A 9 6.01 7.61 -13.03
N ASP A 10 7.18 8.26 -12.96
CA ASP A 10 8.47 7.57 -12.97
C ASP A 10 8.73 6.82 -11.67
N VAL A 11 8.31 7.40 -10.54
CA VAL A 11 8.39 6.74 -9.23
C VAL A 11 7.41 5.56 -9.17
N GLU A 12 6.20 5.70 -9.74
CA GLU A 12 5.25 4.59 -9.85
C GLU A 12 5.84 3.41 -10.64
N LYS A 13 6.45 3.68 -11.80
CA LYS A 13 7.12 2.65 -12.62
C LYS A 13 8.26 1.97 -11.87
N LEU A 14 9.12 2.75 -11.22
CA LEU A 14 10.26 2.22 -10.45
C LEU A 14 9.81 1.34 -9.27
N LEU A 15 8.76 1.76 -8.56
CA LEU A 15 8.19 0.98 -7.47
C LEU A 15 7.56 -0.31 -8.00
N ASN A 16 6.76 -0.24 -9.07
CA ASN A 16 6.14 -1.44 -9.66
C ASN A 16 7.19 -2.44 -10.16
N ALA A 17 8.26 -1.98 -10.81
CA ALA A 17 9.38 -2.84 -11.20
C ALA A 17 10.03 -3.54 -10.00
N ALA A 18 10.11 -2.88 -8.84
CA ALA A 18 10.60 -3.52 -7.61
C ALA A 18 9.59 -4.52 -7.01
N PHE A 19 8.29 -4.23 -7.08
CA PHE A 19 7.27 -5.17 -6.63
C PHE A 19 7.17 -6.42 -7.51
N GLU A 20 7.38 -6.30 -8.82
CA GLU A 20 7.43 -7.42 -9.78
C GLU A 20 8.51 -8.44 -9.44
N THR A 21 9.62 -8.02 -8.81
CA THR A 21 10.67 -8.95 -8.40
C THR A 21 10.29 -9.80 -7.20
N ASN A 22 9.20 -9.46 -6.49
CA ASN A 22 8.76 -10.10 -5.25
C ASN A 22 9.87 -10.24 -4.19
N ASP A 23 10.85 -9.32 -4.21
CA ASP A 23 12.03 -9.34 -3.35
C ASP A 23 11.93 -8.21 -2.33
N LEU A 24 11.80 -8.59 -1.06
CA LEU A 24 11.66 -7.66 0.05
C LEU A 24 12.76 -6.59 0.07
N GLN A 25 14.02 -6.95 -0.20
CA GLN A 25 15.12 -6.00 -0.13
C GLN A 25 15.09 -5.01 -1.29
N ARG A 26 14.76 -5.47 -2.49
CA ARG A 26 14.58 -4.58 -3.65
C ARG A 26 13.40 -3.63 -3.44
N ILE A 27 12.27 -4.13 -2.94
CA ILE A 27 11.09 -3.31 -2.59
C ILE A 27 11.45 -2.26 -1.54
N CYS A 28 12.08 -2.66 -0.43
CA CYS A 28 12.47 -1.74 0.64
C CYS A 28 13.45 -0.67 0.16
N ARG A 29 14.43 -1.03 -0.68
CA ARG A 29 15.37 -0.07 -1.28
C ARG A 29 14.67 0.91 -2.21
N ALA A 30 13.75 0.45 -3.05
CA ALA A 30 12.99 1.30 -3.96
C ALA A 30 12.10 2.29 -3.19
N VAL A 31 11.41 1.84 -2.14
CA VAL A 31 10.61 2.73 -1.26
C VAL A 31 11.52 3.71 -0.51
N GLY A 32 12.64 3.25 0.05
CA GLY A 32 13.62 4.11 0.70
C GLY A 32 14.16 5.19 -0.24
N ALA A 33 14.46 4.84 -1.50
CA ALA A 33 14.88 5.81 -2.51
C ALA A 33 13.77 6.81 -2.85
N ALA A 34 12.50 6.37 -2.93
CA ALA A 34 11.37 7.27 -3.13
C ALA A 34 11.19 8.27 -1.96
N VAL A 35 11.39 7.81 -0.72
CA VAL A 35 11.40 8.69 0.47
C VAL A 35 12.56 9.69 0.43
N LEU A 36 13.76 9.29 -0.01
CA LEU A 36 14.88 10.22 -0.12
C LEU A 36 14.65 11.28 -1.22
N ARG A 37 14.01 10.89 -2.32
CA ARG A 37 13.63 11.81 -3.42
C ARG A 37 12.51 12.78 -3.04
N SER A 38 11.81 12.53 -1.93
CA SER A 38 10.75 13.40 -1.44
C SER A 38 11.27 14.65 -0.71
N GLY A 39 12.60 14.84 -0.62
CA GLY A 39 13.22 16.07 -0.09
C GLY A 39 13.33 16.16 1.43
N SER A 40 12.45 15.50 2.20
CA SER A 40 12.57 15.47 3.67
C SER A 40 12.05 14.17 4.28
N ILE A 41 12.97 13.34 4.78
CA ILE A 41 12.66 12.11 5.53
C ILE A 41 11.88 12.40 6.82
N ILE A 42 12.12 13.57 7.43
CA ILE A 42 11.45 13.98 8.68
C ILE A 42 9.99 14.28 8.40
N GLU A 43 9.70 14.98 7.28
CA GLU A 43 8.33 15.25 6.88
C GLU A 43 7.57 13.97 6.54
N VAL A 44 8.22 13.04 5.85
CA VAL A 44 7.61 11.73 5.54
C VAL A 44 7.32 10.95 6.81
N ALA A 45 8.28 10.87 7.74
CA ALA A 45 8.10 10.18 9.02
C ALA A 45 6.93 10.78 9.81
N ARG A 46 6.90 12.11 9.95
CA ARG A 46 5.82 12.84 10.62
C ARG A 46 4.46 12.62 9.94
N ALA A 47 4.39 12.72 8.62
CA ALA A 47 3.15 12.52 7.87
C ALA A 47 2.67 11.07 7.87
N ALA A 48 3.59 10.11 8.04
CA ALA A 48 3.29 8.70 8.20
C ALA A 48 3.02 8.31 9.66
N GLU A 49 3.09 9.26 10.60
CA GLU A 49 2.97 9.01 12.05
C GLU A 49 3.96 7.95 12.55
N LEU A 50 5.18 7.98 12.00
CA LEU A 50 6.29 7.13 12.39
C LEU A 50 7.41 7.99 12.96
N ASP A 51 8.10 7.50 13.97
CA ASP A 51 9.37 8.11 14.35
C ASP A 51 10.43 7.83 13.28
N ARG A 52 11.41 8.74 13.18
CA ARG A 52 12.47 8.68 12.17
C ARG A 52 13.28 7.38 12.25
N VAL A 53 13.52 6.86 13.45
CA VAL A 53 14.31 5.64 13.66
C VAL A 53 13.53 4.42 13.17
N THR A 54 12.23 4.34 13.45
CA THR A 54 11.34 3.30 12.94
C THR A 54 11.28 3.33 11.43
N LEU A 55 11.10 4.50 10.81
CA LEU A 55 11.11 4.61 9.35
C LEU A 55 12.45 4.14 8.77
N TYR A 56 13.58 4.61 9.31
CA TYR A 56 14.90 4.21 8.84
C TYR A 56 15.14 2.70 8.97
N ARG A 57 14.84 2.12 10.14
CA ARG A 57 15.03 0.69 10.43
C ARG A 57 14.12 -0.17 9.56
N ALA A 58 12.87 0.25 9.35
CA ALA A 58 11.88 -0.52 8.62
C ALA A 58 12.27 -0.76 7.15
N PHE A 59 12.91 0.22 6.50
CA PHE A 59 13.27 0.13 5.07
C PHE A 59 14.76 -0.16 4.80
N ARG A 60 15.62 -0.20 5.82
CA ARG A 60 17.05 -0.55 5.66
C ARG A 60 17.45 -1.88 6.29
N LEU A 61 16.64 -2.47 7.18
CA LEU A 61 16.94 -3.75 7.79
C LEU A 61 16.40 -4.94 6.99
N ALA A 62 17.07 -6.08 7.13
CA ALA A 62 16.73 -7.33 6.43
C ALA A 62 15.29 -7.82 6.70
N LYS A 63 14.73 -7.50 7.87
CA LYS A 63 13.40 -7.97 8.31
C LYS A 63 12.24 -7.23 7.62
N GLY A 64 12.49 -6.04 7.07
CA GLY A 64 11.48 -5.21 6.42
C GLY A 64 10.44 -4.57 7.37
N PRO A 65 9.52 -3.76 6.82
CA PRO A 65 8.53 -3.02 7.60
C PRO A 65 7.38 -3.92 8.08
N ALA A 66 6.67 -3.46 9.11
CA ALA A 66 5.29 -3.90 9.33
C ALA A 66 4.42 -3.46 8.14
N LEU A 67 3.35 -4.21 7.83
CA LEU A 67 2.50 -3.91 6.70
C LEU A 67 1.85 -2.52 6.81
N ASP A 68 1.38 -2.14 7.99
CA ASP A 68 0.84 -0.80 8.28
C ASP A 68 1.84 0.31 7.91
N ASN A 69 3.08 0.21 8.40
CA ASN A 69 4.13 1.18 8.10
C ASN A 69 4.38 1.30 6.58
N MET A 70 4.36 0.19 5.85
CA MET A 70 4.47 0.20 4.38
C MET A 70 3.31 0.98 3.75
N ILE A 71 2.06 0.71 4.16
CA ILE A 71 0.87 1.37 3.64
C ILE A 71 0.90 2.88 3.95
N LYS A 72 1.23 3.26 5.19
CA LYS A 72 1.34 4.66 5.63
C LYS A 72 2.37 5.43 4.80
N VAL A 73 3.58 4.87 4.65
CA VAL A 73 4.65 5.51 3.87
C VAL A 73 4.26 5.64 2.40
N LEU A 74 3.72 4.60 1.77
CA LEU A 74 3.26 4.68 0.38
C LEU A 74 2.16 5.73 0.22
N ARG A 75 1.24 5.84 1.17
CA ARG A 75 0.16 6.85 1.16
C ARG A 75 0.72 8.28 1.22
N VAL A 76 1.72 8.52 2.07
CA VAL A 76 2.42 9.81 2.14
C VAL A 76 3.14 10.14 0.83
N LEU A 77 3.71 9.14 0.16
CA LEU A 77 4.31 9.28 -1.17
C LEU A 77 3.26 9.45 -2.29
N GLY A 78 1.97 9.40 -1.98
CA GLY A 78 0.88 9.59 -2.95
C GLY A 78 0.49 8.31 -3.69
N PHE A 79 0.82 7.14 -3.15
CA PHE A 79 0.51 5.84 -3.71
C PHE A 79 -0.42 5.04 -2.79
N ARG A 80 -1.14 4.08 -3.38
CA ARG A 80 -1.85 3.03 -2.66
C ARG A 80 -1.31 1.67 -3.09
N LEU A 81 -1.24 0.76 -2.14
CA LEU A 81 -0.93 -0.63 -2.40
C LEU A 81 -2.17 -1.32 -2.98
N VAL A 82 -1.99 -2.10 -4.04
CA VAL A 82 -3.02 -2.95 -4.64
C VAL A 82 -2.46 -4.36 -4.84
N VAL A 83 -3.35 -5.31 -5.10
CA VAL A 83 -2.98 -6.70 -5.40
C VAL A 83 -3.47 -7.05 -6.79
N GLU A 84 -2.58 -7.65 -7.57
CA GLU A 84 -2.80 -8.03 -8.96
C GLU A 84 -2.42 -9.49 -9.17
N VAL A 85 -3.02 -10.12 -10.19
CA VAL A 85 -2.62 -11.47 -10.60
C VAL A 85 -1.25 -11.35 -11.26
N ARG A 86 -0.33 -12.23 -10.88
CA ARG A 86 0.96 -12.32 -11.54
C ARG A 86 0.73 -12.77 -12.98
N CYS A 87 0.94 -11.88 -13.93
CA CYS A 87 1.03 -12.26 -15.33
C CYS A 87 2.45 -12.77 -15.55
N GLU A 88 2.64 -14.07 -15.47
CA GLU A 88 3.85 -14.68 -16.02
C GLU A 88 3.81 -14.43 -17.53
N VAL A 89 4.83 -13.78 -18.07
CA VAL A 89 4.99 -13.65 -19.52
C VAL A 89 5.18 -15.06 -20.05
N ALA A 90 4.09 -15.65 -20.51
CA ALA A 90 4.08 -16.92 -21.21
C ALA A 90 4.81 -16.74 -22.54
N ASN A 91 6.14 -16.81 -22.51
CA ASN A 91 6.93 -17.12 -23.70
C ASN A 91 6.79 -18.61 -23.99
N SER A 92 5.59 -19.05 -24.36
CA SER A 92 5.34 -20.35 -24.99
C SER A 92 3.99 -20.31 -25.71
N HIS A 93 4.05 -20.20 -27.03
CA HIS A 93 3.06 -20.66 -28.01
C HIS A 93 1.56 -20.55 -27.67
N GLU A 94 0.89 -19.66 -28.42
CA GLU A 94 -0.53 -19.79 -28.73
C GLU A 94 -0.85 -21.19 -29.26
N ARG A 95 -1.52 -22.01 -28.43
CA ARG A 95 -2.79 -22.69 -28.71
C ARG A 95 -3.04 -23.73 -27.61
N ASP A 96 -4.31 -23.83 -27.19
CA ASP A 96 -4.86 -24.71 -26.15
C ASP A 96 -4.54 -24.37 -24.69
N VAL A 97 -5.36 -23.46 -24.11
CA VAL A 97 -5.53 -23.39 -22.65
C VAL A 97 -6.74 -24.25 -22.27
N PRO A 98 -6.59 -25.32 -21.45
CA PRO A 98 -7.70 -26.14 -20.96
C PRO A 98 -8.75 -25.31 -20.22
N ILE A 99 -10.02 -25.68 -20.38
CA ILE A 99 -11.21 -25.00 -19.80
C ILE A 99 -11.07 -24.81 -18.27
N GLU A 100 -10.37 -25.71 -17.57
CA GLU A 100 -10.13 -25.62 -16.12
C GLU A 100 -9.30 -24.39 -15.70
N GLY A 101 -8.36 -23.95 -16.55
CA GLY A 101 -7.47 -22.81 -16.27
C GLY A 101 -8.21 -21.47 -16.17
N ARG A 102 -9.34 -21.31 -16.87
CA ARG A 102 -10.17 -20.09 -16.78
C ARG A 102 -10.82 -19.94 -15.41
N SER A 103 -11.22 -21.06 -14.79
CA SER A 103 -11.88 -21.04 -13.48
C SER A 103 -10.91 -20.62 -12.36
N SER A 104 -9.68 -21.12 -12.40
CA SER A 104 -8.64 -20.79 -11.42
C SER A 104 -8.14 -19.34 -11.58
N ALA A 105 -7.94 -18.87 -12.82
CA ALA A 105 -7.59 -17.48 -13.08
C ALA A 105 -8.67 -16.50 -12.60
N ARG A 106 -9.96 -16.83 -12.82
CA ARG A 106 -11.08 -16.02 -12.32
C ARG A 106 -11.13 -16.00 -10.79
N LYS A 107 -10.86 -17.14 -10.13
CA LYS A 107 -10.73 -17.21 -8.65
C LYS A 107 -9.58 -16.31 -8.17
N ARG A 108 -8.38 -16.40 -8.75
CA ARG A 108 -7.23 -15.54 -8.41
C ARG A 108 -7.55 -14.06 -8.59
N ALA A 109 -8.17 -13.68 -9.71
CA ALA A 109 -8.57 -12.30 -9.98
C ALA A 109 -9.62 -11.79 -8.97
N ALA A 110 -10.56 -12.63 -8.56
CA ALA A 110 -11.53 -12.29 -7.51
C ALA A 110 -10.82 -12.07 -6.16
N THR A 111 -9.89 -12.93 -5.78
CA THR A 111 -9.07 -12.78 -4.56
C THR A 111 -8.25 -11.49 -4.59
N ALA A 112 -7.57 -11.19 -5.71
CA ALA A 112 -6.83 -9.95 -5.90
C ALA A 112 -7.70 -8.69 -5.72
N ARG A 113 -8.94 -8.73 -6.24
CA ARG A 113 -9.93 -7.65 -6.06
C ARG A 113 -10.34 -7.49 -4.60
N ARG A 114 -10.57 -8.58 -3.86
CA ARG A 114 -10.90 -8.53 -2.42
C ARG A 114 -9.77 -7.92 -1.60
N PHE A 115 -8.53 -8.35 -1.82
CA PHE A 115 -7.36 -7.75 -1.17
C PHE A 115 -7.24 -6.27 -1.51
N THR A 116 -7.36 -5.91 -2.79
CA THR A 116 -7.33 -4.50 -3.22
C THR A 116 -8.42 -3.67 -2.56
N ALA A 117 -9.62 -4.22 -2.39
CA ALA A 117 -10.71 -3.55 -1.67
C ALA A 117 -10.37 -3.33 -0.19
N ALA A 118 -9.84 -4.35 0.50
CA ALA A 118 -9.38 -4.21 1.88
C ALA A 118 -8.25 -3.17 2.04
N PHE A 119 -7.28 -3.13 1.12
CA PHE A 119 -6.24 -2.10 1.14
C PHE A 119 -6.77 -0.68 0.91
N LYS A 120 -7.87 -0.54 0.17
CA LYS A 120 -8.53 0.76 -0.05
C LYS A 120 -9.22 1.28 1.22
N THR A 121 -9.83 0.41 2.02
CA THR A 121 -10.43 0.83 3.29
C THR A 121 -9.35 1.24 4.28
N GLY A 122 -8.19 0.57 4.25
CA GLY A 122 -7.11 0.77 5.20
C GLY A 122 -7.40 0.18 6.58
N GLU A 123 -8.51 -0.54 6.72
CA GLU A 123 -8.90 -1.23 7.94
C GLU A 123 -8.22 -2.59 7.99
N MET A 124 -7.40 -2.81 9.01
CA MET A 124 -6.66 -4.07 9.17
C MET A 124 -7.57 -5.26 9.41
N GLU A 125 -8.73 -5.06 10.05
CA GLU A 125 -9.71 -6.13 10.25
C GLU A 125 -10.32 -6.61 8.94
N ALA A 126 -10.60 -5.71 8.00
CA ALA A 126 -11.07 -6.07 6.66
C ALA A 126 -10.01 -6.89 5.91
N LEU A 127 -8.73 -6.53 6.06
CA LEU A 127 -7.63 -7.29 5.46
C LEU A 127 -7.47 -8.67 6.11
N ALA A 128 -7.53 -8.75 7.44
CA ALA A 128 -7.46 -10.01 8.18
C ALA A 128 -8.63 -10.93 7.82
N LYS A 129 -9.83 -10.38 7.63
CA LYS A 129 -11.00 -11.12 7.16
C LYS A 129 -10.76 -11.75 5.78
N VAL A 130 -10.33 -10.97 4.80
CA VAL A 130 -10.02 -11.48 3.44
C VAL A 130 -8.95 -12.56 3.50
N PHE A 131 -7.95 -12.40 4.36
CA PHE A 131 -6.92 -13.41 4.55
C PHE A 131 -7.48 -14.72 5.09
N ARG A 132 -8.26 -14.67 6.18
CA ARG A 132 -8.87 -15.86 6.78
C ARG A 132 -9.75 -16.60 5.78
N GLU A 133 -10.58 -15.88 5.03
CA GLU A 133 -11.41 -16.45 3.97
C GLU A 133 -10.56 -17.12 2.88
N THR A 134 -9.44 -16.51 2.51
CA THR A 134 -8.55 -17.04 1.46
C THR A 134 -7.85 -18.32 1.91
N VAL A 135 -7.40 -18.38 3.17
CA VAL A 135 -6.79 -19.58 3.77
C VAL A 135 -7.81 -20.70 3.93
N GLN A 136 -9.02 -20.39 4.41
CA GLN A 136 -10.10 -21.37 4.55
C GLN A 136 -10.54 -21.96 3.20
N ALA A 137 -10.42 -21.19 2.12
CA ALA A 137 -10.70 -21.66 0.76
C ALA A 137 -9.59 -22.54 0.16
N GLN A 138 -8.43 -22.70 0.82
CA GLN A 138 -7.39 -23.61 0.36
C GLN A 138 -7.72 -25.04 0.81
N GLU A 139 -7.80 -25.96 -0.15
CA GLU A 139 -8.07 -27.38 0.12
C GLU A 139 -6.94 -28.04 0.92
N ASN A 140 -5.68 -27.59 0.75
CA ASN A 140 -4.51 -28.09 1.47
C ASN A 140 -3.66 -26.97 2.07
N VAL A 141 -4.03 -26.54 3.29
CA VAL A 141 -3.32 -25.47 4.02
C VAL A 141 -1.87 -25.84 4.34
N ALA A 142 -1.56 -27.13 4.54
CA ALA A 142 -0.20 -27.57 4.85
C ALA A 142 0.73 -27.40 3.64
N GLU A 143 0.30 -27.85 2.46
CA GLU A 143 1.03 -27.64 1.20
C GLU A 143 1.16 -26.15 0.87
N PHE A 144 0.09 -25.38 1.10
CA PHE A 144 0.10 -23.94 0.91
C PHE A 144 1.14 -23.25 1.83
N ALA A 145 1.22 -23.62 3.11
CA ALA A 145 2.20 -23.06 4.03
C ALA A 145 3.65 -23.36 3.60
N CYS A 146 3.92 -24.56 3.07
CA CYS A 146 5.24 -24.89 2.51
C CYS A 146 5.63 -23.93 1.37
N LYS A 147 4.67 -23.50 0.54
CA LYS A 147 4.91 -22.53 -0.54
C LYS A 147 5.20 -21.11 -0.04
N THR A 148 4.76 -20.74 1.17
CA THR A 148 4.92 -19.38 1.72
C THR A 148 6.21 -19.16 2.52
N ILE A 149 7.14 -20.12 2.55
CA ILE A 149 8.39 -20.08 3.36
C ILE A 149 8.08 -19.87 4.86
N THR A 150 6.88 -20.27 5.31
CA THR A 150 6.42 -20.10 6.69
C THR A 150 5.77 -21.39 7.18
N THR A 151 5.85 -21.64 8.48
CA THR A 151 5.15 -22.79 9.06
C THR A 151 3.65 -22.53 9.08
N ARG A 152 2.85 -23.60 9.06
CA ARG A 152 1.39 -23.54 9.25
C ARG A 152 1.01 -22.72 10.48
N GLU A 153 1.72 -22.93 11.58
CA GLU A 153 1.53 -22.19 12.82
C GLU A 153 1.81 -20.70 12.66
N THR A 154 2.90 -20.32 12.00
CA THR A 154 3.20 -18.91 11.71
C THR A 154 2.10 -18.26 10.88
N LEU A 155 1.54 -19.01 9.91
CA LEU A 155 0.45 -18.55 9.04
C LEU A 155 -0.85 -18.34 9.82
N TYR A 156 -1.18 -19.21 10.79
CA TYR A 156 -2.33 -18.98 11.66
C TYR A 156 -2.06 -17.85 12.68
N ARG A 157 -0.89 -17.82 13.33
CA ARG A 157 -0.56 -16.80 14.34
C ARG A 157 -0.55 -15.38 13.76
N ALA A 158 -0.01 -15.21 12.56
CA ALA A 158 0.11 -13.91 11.91
C ALA A 158 -1.25 -13.26 11.57
N PHE A 159 -2.36 -14.01 11.61
CA PHE A 159 -3.67 -13.52 11.19
C PHE A 159 -4.84 -13.86 12.15
N ASN A 160 -4.61 -14.71 13.15
CA ASN A 160 -5.56 -14.97 14.24
C ASN A 160 -5.14 -14.32 15.57
N GLN A 161 -3.84 -14.15 15.85
CA GLN A 161 -3.36 -13.63 17.14
C GLN A 161 -2.84 -12.20 17.05
N TYR A 162 -2.29 -11.81 15.89
CA TYR A 162 -1.78 -10.47 15.67
C TYR A 162 -2.52 -9.83 14.49
N PRO A 163 -3.17 -8.67 14.67
CA PRO A 163 -3.87 -8.00 13.57
C PRO A 163 -2.91 -7.39 12.53
N MET A 164 -1.59 -7.47 12.74
CA MET A 164 -0.59 -6.76 11.94
C MET A 164 0.54 -7.67 11.45
N PRO A 165 0.35 -8.38 10.32
CA PRO A 165 1.39 -9.20 9.73
C PRO A 165 2.58 -8.33 9.28
N ARG A 166 3.77 -8.94 9.26
CA ARG A 166 4.93 -8.33 8.59
C ARG A 166 4.66 -8.24 7.10
N PHE A 167 5.18 -7.20 6.45
CA PHE A 167 5.04 -7.06 5.00
C PHE A 167 5.60 -8.28 4.25
N ARG A 168 6.75 -8.83 4.71
CA ARG A 168 7.35 -10.07 4.18
C ARG A 168 6.39 -11.26 4.21
N THR A 169 5.64 -11.43 5.29
CA THR A 169 4.70 -12.56 5.44
C THR A 169 3.62 -12.48 4.38
N LEU A 170 3.07 -11.28 4.16
CA LEU A 170 2.04 -11.09 3.16
C LEU A 170 2.58 -11.16 1.72
N LEU A 171 3.83 -10.72 1.51
CA LEU A 171 4.54 -10.86 0.24
C LEU A 171 4.67 -12.35 -0.16
N SER A 172 5.17 -13.18 0.75
CA SER A 172 5.27 -14.63 0.52
C SER A 172 3.90 -15.28 0.34
N PHE A 173 2.90 -14.87 1.12
CA PHE A 173 1.54 -15.39 1.01
C PHE A 173 0.91 -15.12 -0.36
N LEU A 174 0.98 -13.89 -0.84
CA LEU A 174 0.45 -13.53 -2.15
C LEU A 174 1.19 -14.27 -3.27
N SER A 175 2.52 -14.41 -3.14
CA SER A 175 3.32 -15.17 -4.09
C SER A 175 2.88 -16.62 -4.23
N ALA A 176 2.48 -17.27 -3.13
CA ALA A 176 1.99 -18.65 -3.17
C ALA A 176 0.59 -18.78 -3.82
N LEU A 177 -0.11 -17.66 -4.03
CA LEU A 177 -1.40 -17.57 -4.72
C LEU A 177 -1.27 -17.07 -6.17
N ASP A 178 -0.05 -16.94 -6.69
CA ASP A 178 0.27 -16.27 -7.96
C ASP A 178 -0.29 -14.84 -8.02
N LEU A 179 -0.27 -14.16 -6.87
CA LEU A 179 -0.63 -12.77 -6.72
C LEU A 179 0.62 -11.96 -6.37
N GLN A 180 0.60 -10.69 -6.74
CA GLN A 180 1.69 -9.77 -6.41
C GLN A 180 1.14 -8.42 -5.95
N PHE A 181 1.95 -7.72 -5.18
CA PHE A 181 1.70 -6.32 -4.90
C PHE A 181 1.99 -5.46 -6.12
N ALA A 182 1.26 -4.36 -6.23
CA ALA A 182 1.60 -3.25 -7.09
C ALA A 182 1.24 -1.95 -6.37
N VAL A 183 1.76 -0.83 -6.88
CA VAL A 183 1.37 0.50 -6.46
C VAL A 183 0.60 1.21 -7.56
N ARG A 184 -0.43 1.94 -7.13
CA ARG A 184 -1.22 2.83 -7.99
C ARG A 184 -1.22 4.21 -7.38
N ARG A 185 -1.18 5.25 -8.21
CA ARG A 185 -1.33 6.63 -7.71
C ARG A 185 -2.65 6.82 -6.98
N LEU A 186 -2.60 7.52 -5.86
CA LEU A 186 -3.80 7.95 -5.15
C LEU A 186 -4.46 9.05 -6.00
N ALA A 187 -5.70 8.83 -6.44
CA ALA A 187 -6.47 9.87 -7.10
C ALA A 187 -6.61 11.04 -6.12
N ARG A 188 -6.15 12.24 -6.50
CA ARG A 188 -6.35 13.46 -5.70
C ARG A 188 -7.86 13.61 -5.49
N SER A 189 -8.33 13.42 -4.26
CA SER A 189 -9.72 13.74 -3.94
C SER A 189 -9.86 15.26 -4.12
N ARG A 190 -10.64 15.67 -5.13
CA ARG A 190 -10.96 17.06 -5.47
C ARG A 190 -11.59 17.84 -4.29
N ARG A 191 -11.97 17.15 -3.20
CA ARG A 191 -12.67 17.71 -2.03
C ARG A 191 -11.82 18.52 -1.04
N GLN A 192 -10.48 18.55 -1.15
CA GLN A 192 -9.66 19.37 -0.22
C GLN A 192 -9.41 20.81 -0.67
N ASN A 193 -9.80 21.20 -1.90
CA ASN A 193 -9.57 22.56 -2.41
C ASN A 193 -10.75 23.53 -2.18
N GLU A 194 -11.97 23.06 -1.92
CA GLU A 194 -13.13 23.95 -1.69
C GLU A 194 -13.16 24.54 -0.27
N ALA A 195 -12.59 23.85 0.72
CA ALA A 195 -12.48 24.38 2.09
C ALA A 195 -11.40 25.48 2.26
N HIS A 196 -10.46 25.60 1.32
CA HIS A 196 -9.39 26.61 1.36
C HIS A 196 -9.73 27.91 0.61
N VAL A 197 -10.73 27.89 -0.28
CA VAL A 197 -11.21 29.11 -0.96
C VAL A 197 -12.23 29.84 -0.08
N ALA A 198 -13.10 29.12 0.65
CA ALA A 198 -14.08 29.74 1.53
C ALA A 198 -13.49 30.45 2.77
N THR A 199 -12.29 30.07 3.20
CA THR A 199 -11.64 30.64 4.40
C THR A 199 -10.76 31.86 4.11
N LYS A 200 -10.44 32.14 2.84
CA LYS A 200 -9.72 33.37 2.45
C LYS A 200 -10.65 34.56 2.16
N THR A 201 -11.91 34.34 1.81
CA THR A 201 -12.82 35.44 1.44
C THR A 201 -13.47 36.12 2.65
N HIS A 202 -13.36 35.57 3.87
CA HIS A 202 -13.98 36.16 5.07
C HIS A 202 -13.03 36.94 5.98
N LYS A 203 -11.71 36.96 5.70
CA LYS A 203 -10.74 37.73 6.50
C LYS A 203 -10.32 39.08 5.89
N SER A 204 -10.83 39.46 4.72
CA SER A 204 -10.51 40.73 4.07
C SER A 204 -11.57 41.84 4.20
N THR A 205 -12.66 41.63 4.95
CA THR A 205 -13.74 42.64 5.08
C THR A 205 -13.86 43.27 6.48
N VAL A 206 -13.01 42.93 7.45
CA VAL A 206 -13.14 43.42 8.85
C VAL A 206 -12.00 44.34 9.32
N HIS A 207 -11.19 44.88 8.40
CA HIS A 207 -10.20 45.92 8.75
C HIS A 207 -10.32 47.13 7.83
N LEU A 208 -11.48 47.80 7.84
CA LEU A 208 -11.64 49.16 7.33
C LEU A 208 -12.92 49.79 7.90
N ASN A 209 -12.93 50.04 9.21
CA ASN A 209 -13.71 51.12 9.84
C ASN A 209 -13.57 51.00 11.35
N VAL A 210 -12.66 51.79 11.96
CA VAL A 210 -12.89 52.59 13.18
C VAL A 210 -11.68 53.52 13.32
N HIS A 211 -11.67 54.63 12.59
CA HIS A 211 -10.89 55.81 12.96
C HIS A 211 -11.54 57.06 12.36
N ALA A 212 -12.66 57.47 12.96
CA ALA A 212 -13.18 58.83 12.84
C ALA A 212 -14.18 59.06 13.97
N GLN A 213 -13.70 59.58 15.10
CA GLN A 213 -14.47 60.45 15.99
C GLN A 213 -13.55 60.96 17.11
N ARG A 214 -12.93 62.10 16.85
CA ARG A 214 -12.45 63.06 17.85
C ARG A 214 -12.78 64.45 17.29
N ASN A 215 -13.27 65.30 18.18
CA ASN A 215 -13.57 66.73 18.04
C ASN A 215 -15.00 67.04 17.57
N PHE A 216 -15.90 67.28 18.53
CA PHE A 216 -16.32 68.63 18.93
C PHE A 216 -16.70 68.61 20.42
#